data_AF-A0A9E4MS15-F1
#
_entry.id   AF-A0A9E4MS15-F1
#
_cell.length_a   1.000
_cell.length_b   1.000
_cell.length_c   1.000
_cell.angle_alpha   90.00
_cell.angle_beta   90.00
_cell.angle_gamma   90.00
#
_symmetry.space_group_name_H-M   'P 1'
#
loop_
_entity.id
_entity.type
_entity.pdbx_description
1 polymer ?
#
loop_
_entity_poly.entity_id
_entity_poly.type
_entity_poly.pdbx_seq_one_letter_code
_entity_poly.pdbx_strand_id
1 'polypeptide(L)'
;MECRLIPSYLGVSERAVARVLKEEGVNTKRRNRYSLNESYFDKIDSKTKAYLLGLLAADGCVTKTNYVAFESIDRELTELLKAELEYSGEIRIIQPKDYAPHYRINFSSPKMAHALYNYGIQPGRTFSGVYYFPNHKYLGAYLLGYFDGDGCAYVNLGRSGGVVAIVGSFEFTYELANLLSMGSIVQHSLKKVYYWRIFSYTNIQKFYTRIYKDSSLGLKRKRLKIEEILRSYKHG
;
A
#
# COMPACT_ATOMS: atom_id res chain seq x y z
N MET A 1 -26.93 -8.99 13.08
CA MET A 1 -27.70 -10.23 13.25
C MET A 1 -26.81 -11.39 12.81
N GLU A 2 -26.54 -12.38 13.67
CA GLU A 2 -25.72 -13.54 13.28
C GLU A 2 -26.50 -14.46 12.34
N CYS A 3 -25.87 -15.01 11.30
CA CYS A 3 -26.54 -15.86 10.30
C CYS A 3 -27.23 -17.10 10.92
N ARG A 4 -26.70 -17.63 12.02
CA ARG A 4 -27.30 -18.77 12.75
C ARG A 4 -28.64 -18.44 13.43
N LEU A 5 -28.97 -17.16 13.60
CA LEU A 5 -30.22 -16.71 14.24
C LEU A 5 -31.33 -16.42 13.22
N ILE A 6 -31.00 -16.39 11.92
CA ILE A 6 -31.95 -16.14 10.83
C ILE A 6 -33.10 -17.17 10.78
N PRO A 7 -32.85 -18.49 10.92
CA PRO A 7 -33.90 -19.51 10.87
C PRO A 7 -34.96 -19.29 11.96
N SER A 8 -34.54 -19.02 13.20
CA SER A 8 -35.43 -18.75 14.33
C SER A 8 -36.18 -17.43 14.19
N TYR A 9 -35.54 -16.40 13.63
CA TYR A 9 -36.16 -15.09 13.46
C TYR A 9 -37.24 -15.10 12.38
N LEU A 10 -37.03 -15.87 11.31
CA LEU A 10 -37.93 -15.97 10.16
C LEU A 10 -38.91 -17.15 10.25
N GLY A 11 -38.79 -18.03 11.24
CA GLY A 11 -39.63 -19.22 11.37
C GLY A 11 -39.43 -20.25 10.25
N VAL A 12 -38.23 -20.32 9.67
CA VAL A 12 -37.90 -21.20 8.54
C VAL A 12 -36.83 -22.21 8.93
N SER A 13 -36.75 -23.32 8.19
CA SER A 13 -35.68 -24.30 8.41
C SER A 13 -34.30 -23.76 8.01
N GLU A 14 -33.25 -24.23 8.69
CA GLU A 14 -31.85 -23.94 8.31
C GLU A 14 -31.56 -24.27 6.84
N ARG A 15 -32.17 -25.34 6.31
CA ARG A 15 -32.06 -25.75 4.91
C ARG A 15 -32.63 -24.70 3.95
N ALA A 16 -33.76 -24.07 4.31
CA ALA A 16 -34.36 -23.01 3.51
C ALA A 16 -33.45 -21.78 3.46
N VAL A 17 -32.89 -21.36 4.60
CA VAL A 17 -31.92 -20.25 4.66
C VAL A 17 -30.68 -20.57 3.84
N ALA A 18 -30.09 -21.75 4.00
CA ALA A 18 -28.89 -22.15 3.26
C ALA A 18 -29.11 -22.19 1.74
N ARG A 19 -30.30 -22.61 1.28
CA ARG A 19 -30.67 -22.60 -0.13
C ARG A 19 -30.71 -21.19 -0.70
N VAL A 20 -31.43 -20.28 -0.05
CA VAL A 20 -31.56 -18.88 -0.49
C VAL A 20 -30.19 -18.19 -0.49
N LEU A 21 -29.40 -18.36 0.57
CA LEU A 21 -28.05 -17.80 0.62
C LEU A 21 -27.17 -18.33 -0.51
N LYS A 22 -27.30 -19.60 -0.91
CA LYS A 22 -26.58 -20.17 -2.05
C LYS A 22 -27.08 -19.61 -3.39
N GLU A 23 -28.39 -19.47 -3.57
CA GLU A 23 -29.02 -18.88 -4.77
C GLU A 23 -28.55 -17.43 -4.98
N GLU A 24 -28.41 -16.66 -3.89
CA GLU A 24 -27.90 -15.28 -3.89
C GLU A 24 -26.35 -15.19 -3.89
N GLY A 25 -25.63 -16.31 -4.02
CA GLY A 25 -24.16 -16.32 -4.05
C GLY A 25 -23.48 -16.01 -2.70
N VAL A 26 -24.20 -16.01 -1.59
CA VAL A 26 -23.69 -15.77 -0.24
C VAL A 26 -23.00 -17.02 0.31
N ASN A 27 -21.68 -16.96 0.46
CA ASN A 27 -20.88 -18.09 0.94
C ASN A 27 -20.91 -18.19 2.48
N THR A 28 -21.77 -19.08 2.98
CA THR A 28 -21.94 -19.37 4.42
C THR A 28 -20.80 -20.19 5.06
N LYS A 29 -19.88 -20.74 4.26
CA LYS A 29 -18.70 -21.45 4.73
C LYS A 29 -17.52 -20.52 5.02
N ARG A 30 -17.63 -19.23 4.69
CA ARG A 30 -16.56 -18.26 4.95
C ARG A 30 -16.34 -18.15 6.46
N ARG A 31 -15.14 -18.56 6.90
CA ARG A 31 -14.62 -18.28 8.25
C ARG A 31 -14.30 -16.79 8.45
N ASN A 32 -14.32 -16.00 7.38
CA ASN A 32 -14.10 -14.55 7.48
C ASN A 32 -15.36 -13.87 8.00
N ARG A 33 -15.18 -13.14 9.10
CA ARG A 33 -16.19 -12.25 9.68
C ARG A 33 -16.62 -11.12 8.74
N TYR A 34 -15.84 -10.83 7.69
CA TYR A 34 -16.00 -9.65 6.83
C TYR A 34 -16.03 -10.03 5.35
N SER A 35 -16.81 -9.29 4.57
CA SER A 35 -16.81 -9.34 3.09
C SER A 35 -15.88 -8.28 2.52
N LEU A 36 -15.40 -8.55 1.30
CA LEU A 36 -14.56 -7.66 0.49
C LEU A 36 -14.51 -8.17 -0.96
N ASN A 37 -14.08 -7.32 -1.88
CA ASN A 37 -13.75 -7.69 -3.25
C ASN A 37 -12.41 -8.44 -3.29
N GLU A 38 -12.46 -9.77 -3.19
CA GLU A 38 -11.28 -10.64 -3.23
C GLU A 38 -10.54 -10.64 -4.58
N SER A 39 -11.18 -10.11 -5.64
CA SER A 39 -10.64 -10.05 -7.01
C SER A 39 -10.02 -8.70 -7.35
N TYR A 40 -9.98 -7.75 -6.40
CA TYR A 40 -9.58 -6.37 -6.64
C TYR A 40 -8.19 -6.26 -7.30
N PHE A 41 -7.25 -7.12 -6.88
CA PHE A 41 -5.88 -7.18 -7.40
C PHE A 41 -5.66 -8.22 -8.51
N ASP A 42 -6.70 -8.89 -9.03
CA ASP A 42 -6.53 -9.83 -10.15
C ASP A 42 -5.91 -9.14 -11.39
N LYS A 43 -6.16 -7.84 -11.55
CA LYS A 43 -5.57 -6.99 -12.59
C LYS A 43 -5.39 -5.55 -12.11
N ILE A 44 -4.22 -4.98 -12.40
CA ILE A 44 -3.92 -3.56 -12.16
C ILE A 44 -4.29 -2.76 -13.41
N ASP A 45 -5.54 -2.31 -13.47
CA ASP A 45 -6.12 -1.59 -14.61
C ASP A 45 -6.54 -0.14 -14.28
N SER A 46 -6.35 0.31 -13.04
CA SER A 46 -6.55 1.70 -12.62
C SER A 46 -5.33 2.25 -11.88
N LYS A 47 -5.21 3.58 -11.84
CA LYS A 47 -4.16 4.24 -11.05
C LYS A 47 -4.34 4.00 -9.55
N THR A 48 -5.57 4.01 -9.05
CA THR A 48 -5.88 3.73 -7.64
C THR A 48 -5.44 2.32 -7.24
N LYS A 49 -5.72 1.30 -8.09
CA LYS A 49 -5.22 -0.07 -7.87
C LYS A 49 -3.69 -0.12 -7.81
N ALA A 50 -3.02 0.56 -8.73
CA ALA A 50 -1.57 0.62 -8.76
C ALA A 50 -0.99 1.30 -7.51
N TYR A 51 -1.59 2.41 -7.08
CA TYR A 51 -1.26 3.12 -5.86
C TYR A 51 -1.42 2.24 -4.61
N LEU A 52 -2.57 1.59 -4.46
CA LEU A 52 -2.81 0.67 -3.35
C LEU A 52 -1.87 -0.55 -3.38
N LEU A 53 -1.53 -1.06 -4.58
CA LEU A 53 -0.54 -2.12 -4.71
C LEU A 53 0.85 -1.65 -4.25
N GLY A 54 1.24 -0.41 -4.58
CA GLY A 54 2.48 0.21 -4.09
C GLY A 54 2.50 0.36 -2.57
N LEU A 55 1.39 0.80 -1.96
CA LEU A 55 1.24 0.87 -0.51
C LEU A 55 1.35 -0.51 0.15
N LEU A 56 0.70 -1.53 -0.40
CA LEU A 56 0.82 -2.91 0.11
C LEU A 56 2.23 -3.47 -0.09
N ALA A 57 2.93 -3.07 -1.16
CA ALA A 57 4.32 -3.41 -1.37
C ALA A 57 5.28 -2.68 -0.40
N ALA A 58 4.85 -1.58 0.24
CA ALA A 58 5.62 -0.83 1.22
C ALA A 58 5.30 -1.18 2.68
N ASP A 59 4.03 -1.35 3.04
CA ASP A 59 3.59 -1.57 4.43
C ASP A 59 2.65 -2.78 4.59
N GLY A 60 2.26 -3.43 3.50
CA GLY A 60 1.40 -4.60 3.54
C GLY A 60 2.08 -5.83 4.14
N CYS A 61 1.30 -6.59 4.91
CA CYS A 61 1.69 -7.89 5.44
C CYS A 61 0.79 -8.98 4.86
N VAL A 62 1.37 -9.86 4.04
CA VAL A 62 0.66 -10.93 3.33
C VAL A 62 1.29 -12.27 3.71
N THR A 63 0.51 -13.27 4.11
CA THR A 63 1.01 -14.65 4.26
C THR A 63 0.76 -15.44 2.98
N LYS A 64 1.56 -16.50 2.76
CA LYS A 64 1.41 -17.38 1.59
C LYS A 64 0.03 -18.04 1.51
N THR A 65 -0.65 -18.19 2.63
CA THR A 65 -1.90 -18.94 2.72
C THR A 65 -3.13 -18.08 2.40
N ASN A 66 -3.31 -16.98 3.12
CA ASN A 66 -4.57 -16.24 3.10
C ASN A 66 -4.55 -14.91 3.82
N TYR A 67 -3.64 -14.66 4.76
CA TYR A 67 -3.75 -13.48 5.60
C TYR A 67 -3.24 -12.24 4.84
N VAL A 68 -4.03 -11.17 4.86
CA VAL A 68 -3.65 -9.85 4.33
C VAL A 68 -3.93 -8.82 5.42
N ALA A 69 -2.96 -7.97 5.69
CA ALA A 69 -3.10 -6.82 6.57
C ALA A 69 -2.43 -5.59 5.98
N PHE A 70 -3.03 -4.45 6.24
CA PHE A 70 -2.46 -3.14 6.00
C PHE A 70 -2.64 -2.30 7.25
N GLU A 71 -1.59 -1.59 7.63
CA GLU A 71 -1.54 -0.77 8.83
C GLU A 71 -0.77 0.51 8.51
N SER A 72 -1.32 1.67 8.87
CA SER A 72 -0.69 2.97 8.63
C SER A 72 -1.01 3.96 9.74
N ILE A 73 -0.09 4.91 9.97
CA ILE A 73 -0.35 6.08 10.83
C ILE A 73 -1.27 7.10 10.14
N ASP A 74 -1.32 7.08 8.81
CA ASP A 74 -2.16 7.96 8.01
C ASP A 74 -3.51 7.28 7.76
N ARG A 75 -4.51 7.64 8.58
CA ARG A 75 -5.86 7.06 8.54
C ARG A 75 -6.47 7.04 7.14
N GLU A 76 -6.26 8.12 6.37
CA GLU A 76 -6.79 8.28 5.01
C GLU A 76 -6.37 7.16 4.04
N LEU A 77 -5.18 6.58 4.23
CA LEU A 77 -4.73 5.44 3.41
C LEU A 77 -5.50 4.16 3.72
N THR A 78 -5.79 3.95 5.00
CA THR A 78 -6.54 2.77 5.45
C THR A 78 -8.02 2.88 5.07
N GLU A 79 -8.57 4.10 5.12
CA GLU A 79 -9.93 4.40 4.64
C GLU A 79 -10.07 4.22 3.14
N LEU A 80 -9.08 4.69 2.35
CA LEU A 80 -9.05 4.48 0.90
C LEU A 80 -9.02 2.98 0.57
N LEU A 81 -8.12 2.21 1.19
CA LEU A 81 -8.03 0.77 0.95
C LEU A 81 -9.32 0.05 1.38
N LYS A 82 -9.92 0.42 2.52
CA LYS A 82 -11.21 -0.15 2.96
C LYS A 82 -12.31 0.10 1.93
N ALA A 83 -12.42 1.33 1.43
CA ALA A 83 -13.44 1.71 0.45
C ALA A 83 -13.24 0.96 -0.88
N GLU A 84 -12.02 0.96 -1.41
CA GLU A 84 -11.69 0.31 -2.69
C GLU A 84 -11.85 -1.21 -2.66
N LEU A 85 -11.57 -1.84 -1.51
CA LEU A 85 -11.79 -3.28 -1.33
C LEU A 85 -13.24 -3.63 -1.00
N GLU A 86 -14.14 -2.65 -0.85
CA GLU A 86 -15.51 -2.87 -0.37
C GLU A 86 -15.52 -3.65 0.97
N TYR A 87 -14.54 -3.36 1.83
CA TYR A 87 -14.31 -4.13 3.05
C TYR A 87 -15.36 -3.79 4.12
N SER A 88 -16.13 -4.81 4.53
CA SER A 88 -17.25 -4.63 5.47
C SER A 88 -16.85 -4.53 6.94
N GLY A 89 -15.58 -4.84 7.28
CA GLY A 89 -15.10 -4.76 8.65
C GLY A 89 -14.67 -3.36 9.05
N GLU A 90 -14.67 -3.08 10.34
CA GLU A 90 -14.19 -1.79 10.87
C GLU A 90 -12.67 -1.65 10.78
N ILE A 91 -12.22 -0.40 10.65
CA ILE A 91 -10.81 -0.05 10.83
C ILE A 91 -10.49 -0.15 12.32
N ARG A 92 -9.52 -0.99 12.66
CA ARG A 92 -9.04 -1.15 14.03
C ARG A 92 -8.04 -0.05 14.35
N ILE A 93 -8.16 0.52 15.54
CA ILE A 93 -7.18 1.48 16.06
C ILE A 93 -6.24 0.72 17.00
N ILE A 94 -4.97 0.69 16.65
CA ILE A 94 -3.89 0.14 17.48
C ILE A 94 -3.18 1.33 18.11
N GLN A 95 -3.08 1.35 19.43
CA GLN A 95 -2.42 2.42 20.17
C GLN A 95 -1.17 1.87 20.86
N PRO A 96 0.02 1.97 20.23
CA PRO A 96 1.26 1.62 20.91
C PRO A 96 1.55 2.64 22.02
N LYS A 97 2.30 2.20 23.03
CA LYS A 97 2.83 3.08 24.08
C LYS A 97 3.88 4.02 23.46
N ASP A 98 3.73 5.32 23.66
CA ASP A 98 4.65 6.39 23.20
C ASP A 98 4.67 6.67 21.67
N TYR A 99 3.76 6.08 20.89
CA TYR A 99 3.64 6.34 19.44
C TYR A 99 2.24 6.82 19.06
N ALA A 100 2.15 7.44 17.87
CA ALA A 100 0.87 7.80 17.28
C ALA A 100 -0.02 6.56 17.08
N PRO A 101 -1.36 6.69 17.10
CA PRO A 101 -2.25 5.59 16.76
C PRO A 101 -2.01 5.10 15.34
N HIS A 102 -2.10 3.79 15.16
CA HIS A 102 -2.07 3.13 13.87
C HIS A 102 -3.48 2.64 13.51
N TYR A 103 -3.81 2.71 12.23
CA TYR A 103 -5.09 2.31 11.67
C TYR A 103 -4.88 1.06 10.84
N ARG A 104 -5.61 -0.01 11.18
CA ARG A 104 -5.39 -1.33 10.60
C ARG A 104 -6.67 -1.93 10.03
N ILE A 105 -6.54 -2.51 8.84
CA ILE A 105 -7.46 -3.53 8.35
C ILE A 105 -6.71 -4.85 8.18
N ASN A 106 -7.38 -5.95 8.48
CA ASN A 106 -6.84 -7.27 8.24
C ASN A 106 -7.97 -8.27 8.00
N PHE A 107 -7.74 -9.17 7.06
CA PHE A 107 -8.70 -10.18 6.65
C PHE A 107 -7.96 -11.42 6.14
N SER A 108 -8.71 -12.50 5.95
CA SER A 108 -8.18 -13.69 5.28
C SER A 108 -8.82 -13.78 3.89
N SER A 109 -8.04 -13.91 2.83
CA SER A 109 -8.49 -14.19 1.47
C SER A 109 -7.36 -14.94 0.76
N PRO A 110 -7.50 -16.27 0.55
CA PRO A 110 -6.52 -17.03 -0.23
C PRO A 110 -6.34 -16.46 -1.64
N LYS A 111 -7.44 -16.02 -2.27
CA LYS A 111 -7.42 -15.44 -3.62
C LYS A 111 -6.59 -14.16 -3.66
N MET A 112 -6.87 -13.21 -2.76
CA MET A 112 -6.13 -11.94 -2.74
C MET A 112 -4.68 -12.13 -2.31
N ALA A 113 -4.44 -12.98 -1.30
CA ALA A 113 -3.08 -13.28 -0.87
C ALA A 113 -2.25 -13.85 -2.03
N HIS A 114 -2.82 -14.78 -2.82
CA HIS A 114 -2.17 -15.33 -4.01
C HIS A 114 -1.91 -14.26 -5.09
N ALA A 115 -2.89 -13.39 -5.38
CA ALA A 115 -2.72 -12.29 -6.33
C ALA A 115 -1.58 -11.35 -5.89
N LEU A 116 -1.54 -10.94 -4.62
CA LEU A 116 -0.48 -10.10 -4.06
C LEU A 116 0.89 -10.79 -4.09
N TYR A 117 0.93 -12.11 -3.83
CA TYR A 117 2.15 -12.92 -3.96
C TYR A 117 2.72 -12.89 -5.38
N ASN A 118 1.86 -12.95 -6.40
CA ASN A 118 2.28 -12.86 -7.81
C ASN A 118 2.89 -11.49 -8.17
N TYR A 119 2.60 -10.45 -7.40
CA TYR A 119 3.26 -9.14 -7.51
C TYR A 119 4.48 -9.00 -6.58
N GLY A 120 4.98 -10.10 -5.99
CA GLY A 120 6.14 -10.08 -5.10
C GLY A 120 5.85 -9.54 -3.69
N ILE A 121 4.59 -9.35 -3.31
CA ILE A 121 4.20 -8.87 -1.99
C ILE A 121 4.07 -10.07 -1.05
N GLN A 122 5.18 -10.41 -0.38
CA GLN A 122 5.32 -11.62 0.42
C GLN A 122 6.10 -11.38 1.73
N PRO A 123 6.02 -12.31 2.73
CA PRO A 123 6.82 -12.21 3.94
C PRO A 123 8.32 -12.20 3.62
N GLY A 124 9.10 -11.40 4.35
CA GLY A 124 10.54 -11.33 4.14
C GLY A 124 10.96 -10.74 2.80
N ARG A 125 10.08 -10.00 2.11
CA ARG A 125 10.35 -9.41 0.78
C ARG A 125 11.64 -8.58 0.72
N THR A 126 12.06 -7.98 1.84
CA THR A 126 13.33 -7.26 1.98
C THR A 126 14.54 -8.13 1.65
N PHE A 127 14.38 -9.47 1.60
CA PHE A 127 15.44 -10.43 1.30
C PHE A 127 15.08 -11.38 0.14
N SER A 128 13.92 -11.20 -0.50
CA SER A 128 13.43 -12.17 -1.48
C SER A 128 13.88 -11.93 -2.92
N GLY A 129 14.35 -10.72 -3.24
CA GLY A 129 14.74 -10.34 -4.60
C GLY A 129 13.59 -10.22 -5.62
N VAL A 130 12.35 -10.51 -5.21
CA VAL A 130 11.17 -10.47 -6.08
C VAL A 130 10.44 -9.15 -5.91
N TYR A 131 10.37 -8.36 -6.98
CA TYR A 131 9.64 -7.09 -7.03
C TYR A 131 8.83 -6.99 -8.32
N TYR A 132 7.71 -6.29 -8.26
CA TYR A 132 6.87 -6.02 -9.41
C TYR A 132 6.84 -4.52 -9.68
N PHE A 133 7.09 -4.15 -10.94
CA PHE A 133 6.78 -2.81 -11.44
C PHE A 133 5.70 -2.94 -12.52
N PRO A 134 4.56 -2.25 -12.38
CA PRO A 134 3.57 -2.25 -13.44
C PRO A 134 4.08 -1.48 -14.66
N ASN A 135 3.36 -1.62 -15.78
CA ASN A 135 3.70 -0.89 -17.00
C ASN A 135 3.74 0.64 -16.79
N HIS A 136 4.33 1.35 -17.75
CA HIS A 136 4.54 2.81 -17.69
C HIS A 136 3.29 3.64 -17.37
N LYS A 137 2.09 3.17 -17.75
CA LYS A 137 0.83 3.89 -17.49
C LYS A 137 0.51 3.95 -15.99
N TYR A 138 0.86 2.90 -15.24
CA TYR A 138 0.53 2.74 -13.82
C TYR A 138 1.73 2.93 -12.89
N LEU A 139 2.95 2.91 -13.43
CA LEU A 139 4.19 2.98 -12.67
C LEU A 139 4.28 4.23 -11.79
N GLY A 140 3.84 5.40 -12.26
CA GLY A 140 3.83 6.62 -11.44
C GLY A 140 2.98 6.49 -10.16
N ALA A 141 1.78 5.92 -10.29
CA ALA A 141 0.87 5.71 -9.17
C ALA A 141 1.39 4.62 -8.21
N TYR A 142 1.95 3.54 -8.74
CA TYR A 142 2.60 2.51 -7.92
C TYR A 142 3.76 3.07 -7.09
N LEU A 143 4.65 3.87 -7.71
CA LEU A 143 5.76 4.51 -7.01
C LEU A 143 5.28 5.53 -5.98
N LEU A 144 4.20 6.26 -6.26
CA LEU A 144 3.58 7.15 -5.28
C LEU A 144 3.10 6.37 -4.05
N GLY A 145 2.43 5.23 -4.26
CA GLY A 145 1.96 4.37 -3.17
C GLY A 145 3.10 3.82 -2.34
N TYR A 146 4.14 3.31 -2.99
CA TYR A 146 5.32 2.83 -2.28
C TYR A 146 6.00 3.96 -1.49
N PHE A 147 6.13 5.14 -2.09
CA PHE A 147 6.69 6.32 -1.44
C PHE A 147 5.85 6.79 -0.25
N ASP A 148 4.51 6.71 -0.32
CA ASP A 148 3.63 7.07 0.79
C ASP A 148 3.70 6.09 1.95
N GLY A 149 4.01 4.82 1.70
CA GLY A 149 4.35 3.88 2.75
C GLY A 149 5.76 4.10 3.30
N ASP A 150 6.78 3.71 2.52
CA ASP A 150 8.16 3.55 2.99
C ASP A 150 9.14 4.62 2.45
N GLY A 151 8.58 5.74 1.98
CA GLY A 151 9.33 6.90 1.49
C GLY A 151 9.39 8.07 2.48
N CYS A 152 10.37 8.94 2.28
CA CYS A 152 10.57 10.12 3.10
C CYS A 152 11.12 11.30 2.31
N ALA A 153 10.84 12.51 2.77
CA ALA A 153 11.32 13.75 2.19
C ALA A 153 11.80 14.68 3.30
N TYR A 154 12.99 15.25 3.14
CA TYR A 154 13.62 16.13 4.11
C TYR A 154 14.18 17.35 3.41
N VAL A 155 13.85 18.53 3.91
CA VAL A 155 14.50 19.78 3.51
C VAL A 155 15.80 19.89 4.27
N ASN A 156 16.84 20.37 3.60
CA ASN A 156 18.11 20.60 4.27
C ASN A 156 17.99 21.78 5.26
N LEU A 157 18.57 21.64 6.45
CA LEU A 157 18.68 22.75 7.40
C LEU A 157 19.81 23.69 6.97
N GLY A 158 19.53 24.99 6.90
CA GLY A 158 20.52 26.04 6.63
C GLY A 158 21.11 26.07 5.21
N ARG A 159 20.63 25.22 4.29
CA ARG A 159 21.06 25.19 2.87
C ARG A 159 19.88 24.87 1.95
N SER A 160 20.00 25.25 0.68
CA SER A 160 18.99 24.95 -0.34
C SER A 160 18.81 23.46 -0.59
N GLY A 161 17.63 23.09 -1.09
CA GLY A 161 17.31 21.74 -1.51
C GLY A 161 16.99 20.78 -0.36
N GLY A 162 17.14 19.50 -0.64
CA GLY A 162 16.72 18.43 0.27
C GLY A 162 16.93 17.06 -0.32
N VAL A 163 16.44 16.05 0.39
CA VAL A 163 16.52 14.64 0.00
C VAL A 163 15.13 14.06 -0.05
N VAL A 164 14.81 13.37 -1.13
CA VAL A 164 13.70 12.42 -1.17
C VAL A 164 14.30 11.02 -1.21
N ALA A 165 13.73 10.10 -0.45
CA ALA A 165 14.24 8.74 -0.38
C ALA A 165 13.12 7.70 -0.30
N ILE A 166 13.42 6.49 -0.74
CA ILE A 166 12.62 5.29 -0.53
C ILE A 166 13.52 4.25 0.14
N VAL A 167 12.99 3.56 1.16
CA VAL A 167 13.68 2.48 1.86
C VAL A 167 13.32 1.14 1.22
N GLY A 168 14.26 0.21 1.21
CA GLY A 168 14.02 -1.14 0.73
C GLY A 168 15.24 -2.05 0.85
N SER A 169 15.18 -3.19 0.16
CA SER A 169 16.34 -4.06 -0.04
C SER A 169 17.35 -3.43 -1.00
N PHE A 170 18.54 -4.01 -1.07
CA PHE A 170 19.53 -3.59 -2.06
C PHE A 170 18.99 -3.78 -3.48
N GLU A 171 18.45 -4.95 -3.77
CA GLU A 171 17.94 -5.35 -5.07
C GLU A 171 16.81 -4.43 -5.52
N PHE A 172 15.86 -4.11 -4.62
CA PHE A 172 14.76 -3.20 -4.93
C PHE A 172 15.26 -1.79 -5.24
N THR A 173 16.13 -1.25 -4.37
CA THR A 173 16.65 0.11 -4.56
C THR A 173 17.55 0.22 -5.79
N TYR A 174 18.24 -0.86 -6.15
CA TYR A 174 19.02 -0.99 -7.38
C TYR A 174 18.15 -0.99 -8.63
N GLU A 175 17.13 -1.85 -8.68
CA GLU A 175 16.16 -1.89 -9.78
C GLU A 175 15.45 -0.53 -9.93
N LEU A 176 15.08 0.11 -8.82
CA LEU A 176 14.46 1.42 -8.84
C LEU A 176 15.38 2.51 -9.43
N ALA A 177 16.66 2.50 -9.05
CA ALA A 177 17.65 3.43 -9.58
C ALA A 177 17.84 3.26 -11.09
N ASN A 178 17.88 2.02 -11.58
CA ASN A 178 17.99 1.70 -13.01
C ASN A 178 16.73 2.13 -13.76
N LEU A 179 15.54 1.71 -13.28
CA LEU A 179 14.24 1.97 -13.88
C LEU A 179 13.96 3.46 -14.05
N LEU A 180 14.38 4.28 -13.08
CA LEU A 180 14.20 5.72 -13.09
C LEU A 180 15.41 6.48 -13.64
N SER A 181 16.54 5.80 -13.82
CA SER A 181 17.82 6.36 -14.25
C SER A 181 18.20 7.60 -13.42
N MET A 182 17.99 7.52 -12.10
CA MET A 182 18.25 8.62 -11.18
C MET A 182 18.49 8.13 -9.74
N GLY A 183 19.10 9.00 -8.94
CA GLY A 183 19.34 8.76 -7.52
C GLY A 183 20.59 7.93 -7.23
N SER A 184 20.85 7.73 -5.95
CA SER A 184 21.99 6.96 -5.44
C SER A 184 21.54 6.02 -4.34
N ILE A 185 22.17 4.86 -4.23
CA ILE A 185 21.87 3.87 -3.21
C ILE A 185 22.84 4.03 -2.04
N VAL A 186 22.30 4.08 -0.83
CA VAL A 186 23.09 4.20 0.41
C VAL A 186 22.63 3.16 1.41
N GLN A 187 23.55 2.38 1.94
CA GLN A 187 23.24 1.41 3.00
C GLN A 187 22.92 2.12 4.31
N HIS A 188 21.88 1.70 5.02
CA HIS A 188 21.58 2.22 6.36
C HIS A 188 22.61 1.74 7.40
N SER A 189 22.81 2.51 8.47
CA SER A 189 23.77 2.21 9.55
C SER A 189 23.54 0.84 10.20
N LEU A 190 22.28 0.41 10.28
CA LEU A 190 21.91 -0.91 10.82
C LEU A 190 22.21 -2.08 9.86
N LYS A 191 22.75 -1.81 8.66
CA LYS A 191 23.16 -2.79 7.63
C LYS A 191 22.07 -3.79 7.18
N LYS A 192 20.80 -3.49 7.43
CA LYS A 192 19.65 -4.34 7.07
C LYS A 192 18.82 -3.81 5.91
N VAL A 193 18.91 -2.51 5.61
CA VAL A 193 18.10 -1.84 4.60
C VAL A 193 18.94 -0.80 3.85
N TYR A 194 18.46 -0.40 2.68
CA TYR A 194 19.09 0.55 1.78
C TYR A 194 18.13 1.69 1.49
N TYR A 195 18.70 2.88 1.28
CA TYR A 195 17.97 4.04 0.78
C TYR A 195 18.31 4.24 -0.68
N TRP A 196 17.29 4.30 -1.53
CA TRP A 196 17.39 5.02 -2.79
C TRP A 196 17.13 6.50 -2.53
N ARG A 197 18.12 7.37 -2.79
CA ARG A 197 18.07 8.80 -2.48
C ARG A 197 18.19 9.66 -3.73
N ILE A 198 17.36 10.69 -3.84
CA ILE A 198 17.46 11.75 -4.85
C ILE A 198 17.66 13.10 -4.16
N PHE A 199 18.61 13.89 -4.67
CA PHE A 199 19.06 15.12 -4.02
C PHE A 199 19.30 16.29 -4.98
N SER A 200 19.31 16.07 -6.30
CA SER A 200 19.40 17.16 -7.28
C SER A 200 18.02 17.70 -7.62
N TYR A 201 17.88 19.02 -7.80
CA TYR A 201 16.62 19.66 -8.24
C TYR A 201 15.99 18.93 -9.43
N THR A 202 16.77 18.71 -10.49
CA THR A 202 16.30 18.08 -11.74
C THR A 202 15.69 16.71 -11.50
N ASN A 203 16.35 15.82 -10.73
CA ASN A 203 15.82 14.49 -10.45
C ASN A 203 14.64 14.51 -9.47
N ILE A 204 14.64 15.40 -8.48
CA ILE A 204 13.48 15.57 -7.58
C ILE A 204 12.27 16.05 -8.36
N GLN A 205 12.44 17.02 -9.26
CA GLN A 205 11.36 17.51 -10.13
C GLN A 205 10.85 16.40 -11.05
N LYS A 206 11.74 15.65 -11.71
CA LYS A 206 11.36 14.50 -12.55
C LYS A 206 10.56 13.45 -11.76
N PHE A 207 11.01 13.12 -10.55
CA PHE A 207 10.31 12.19 -9.67
C PHE A 207 8.93 12.73 -9.28
N TYR A 208 8.85 13.97 -8.78
CA TYR A 208 7.61 14.67 -8.41
C TYR A 208 6.59 14.67 -9.55
N THR A 209 6.98 15.12 -10.75
CA THR A 209 6.09 15.16 -11.92
C THR A 209 5.59 13.77 -12.31
N ARG A 210 6.42 12.73 -12.13
CA ARG A 210 6.04 11.36 -12.44
C ARG A 210 5.01 10.80 -11.46
N ILE A 211 5.25 10.93 -10.16
CA ILE A 211 4.41 10.30 -9.13
C ILE A 211 3.12 11.08 -8.87
N TYR A 212 3.15 12.42 -8.95
CA TYR A 212 1.97 13.29 -8.75
C TYR A 212 1.31 13.73 -10.06
N LYS A 213 1.47 12.95 -11.15
CA LYS A 213 0.74 13.19 -12.41
C LYS A 213 -0.78 13.14 -12.21
N ASP A 214 -1.24 12.33 -11.27
CA ASP A 214 -2.62 12.33 -10.81
C ASP A 214 -2.70 13.06 -9.46
N SER A 215 -3.37 14.22 -9.44
CA SER A 215 -3.45 15.02 -8.22
C SER A 215 -4.46 14.49 -7.20
N SER A 216 -5.25 13.46 -7.54
CA SER A 216 -6.27 12.88 -6.65
C SER A 216 -5.71 11.86 -5.64
N LEU A 217 -4.47 11.40 -5.86
CA LEU A 217 -3.82 10.41 -5.02
C LEU A 217 -2.63 11.02 -4.25
N GLY A 218 -2.33 10.37 -3.13
CA GLY A 218 -1.10 10.59 -2.39
C GLY A 218 -1.26 11.43 -1.12
N LEU A 219 -0.38 11.19 -0.16
CA LEU A 219 -0.37 11.90 1.12
C LEU A 219 -0.02 13.39 0.93
N LYS A 220 -0.92 14.27 1.34
CA LYS A 220 -0.70 15.73 1.27
C LYS A 220 0.57 16.15 2.00
N ARG A 221 0.85 15.57 3.17
CA ARG A 221 2.03 15.89 3.98
C ARG A 221 3.35 15.61 3.24
N LYS A 222 3.45 14.49 2.51
CA LYS A 222 4.69 14.13 1.79
C LYS A 222 4.83 14.96 0.51
N ARG A 223 3.71 15.21 -0.19
CA ARG A 223 3.66 16.10 -1.35
C ARG A 223 4.19 17.49 -1.02
N LEU A 224 3.63 18.11 0.02
CA LEU A 224 4.05 19.45 0.47
C LEU A 224 5.53 19.49 0.82
N LYS A 225 6.08 18.41 1.39
CA LYS A 225 7.50 18.35 1.72
C LYS A 225 8.40 18.33 0.49
N ILE A 226 8.02 17.61 -0.57
CA ILE A 226 8.76 17.64 -1.84
C ILE A 226 8.64 19.03 -2.50
N GLU A 227 7.47 19.64 -2.47
CA GLU A 227 7.27 21.01 -3.00
C GLU A 227 8.12 22.04 -2.23
N GLU A 228 8.21 21.92 -0.91
CA GLU A 228 9.09 22.75 -0.07
C GLU A 228 10.56 22.57 -0.47
N ILE A 229 11.01 21.32 -0.70
CA ILE A 229 12.36 21.03 -1.21
C ILE A 229 12.59 21.72 -2.55
N LEU A 230 11.66 21.62 -3.49
CA LEU A 230 11.80 22.22 -4.83
C LEU A 230 11.85 23.75 -4.77
N ARG A 231 11.04 24.38 -3.90
CA ARG A 231 11.03 25.84 -3.70
C ARG A 231 12.28 26.36 -2.98
N SER A 232 12.95 25.52 -2.19
CA SER A 232 14.14 25.95 -1.43
C SER A 232 15.42 26.02 -2.27
N TYR A 233 15.41 25.53 -3.52
CA TYR A 233 16.51 25.76 -4.44
C TYR A 233 16.58 27.24 -4.79
N LYS A 234 17.69 27.87 -4.43
CA LYS A 234 17.98 29.23 -4.89
C LYS A 234 18.13 29.15 -6.41
N HIS A 235 17.33 29.91 -7.14
CA HIS A 235 17.62 30.20 -8.54
C HIS A 235 18.95 30.97 -8.55
N GLY A 236 20.02 30.26 -8.91
CA GLY A 236 21.32 30.87 -9.16
C GLY A 236 21.32 31.62 -10.48
#